data_AF-A0A952E6N7-F1
#
_entry.id   AF-A0A952E6N7-F1
#
_cell.length_a   1.000
_cell.length_b   1.000
_cell.length_c   1.000
_cell.angle_alpha   90.00
_cell.angle_beta   90.00
_cell.angle_gamma   90.00
#
_symmetry.space_group_name_H-M   'P 1'
#
loop_
_entity.id
_entity.type
_entity.pdbx_description
1 polymer ?
#
loop_
_entity_poly.entity_id
_entity_poly.type
_entity_poly.pdbx_seq_one_letter_code
_entity_poly.pdbx_strand_id
1 'polypeptide(L)'
;MFMSLNKARQVISLMLIGGFILTSITYADEKDSFWPQFHGPNRDNISTEKGLLKKWPDNGPDLLWTTRGLGHGYSSISIANGMIYTASSIGKNTVIIALNLDGKILWQVKNGKAFTGDRPGTRGTPTIDGDRLFHQSPHGNLICLDAKTGDRIWELNIIEKFKSKIPNWALSESLLIDGNHLISSPGGPQTYMVALNKKTGSVVWKSPSTGELAGYASPALAEYKGLRIIMTLTLKGFIGVNADTGELLWHIKHESYADENVLMPIFHNGEVFISTLKAGSVKWKVNVKDGKVSLEELWRTEELDNHHGGVILLNGNLYGTSTFRNRNLLVCLDWKTGRNKYMDKGVGKVSLTYADGLLYTLSIDGVMGLVRPTPEGHKLVSSFEIPKGGKGNSWAHPVVCGGRLYIRHGEFLYAYSIR
;
A
#
# COMPACT_ATOMS: atom_id res chain seq x y z
N MET A 1 -76.48 -50.87 -32.11
CA MET A 1 -76.46 -51.91 -31.05
C MET A 1 -75.14 -51.73 -30.30
N PHE A 2 -75.21 -51.32 -29.01
CA PHE A 2 -74.10 -51.02 -28.06
C PHE A 2 -73.12 -49.91 -28.50
N MET A 3 -73.09 -48.67 -27.99
CA MET A 3 -73.22 -48.11 -26.63
C MET A 3 -72.06 -48.52 -25.68
N SER A 4 -71.08 -47.63 -25.49
CA SER A 4 -70.40 -47.39 -24.19
C SER A 4 -69.43 -46.20 -24.26
N LEU A 5 -69.54 -45.32 -23.27
CA LEU A 5 -68.82 -44.07 -23.04
C LEU A 5 -67.40 -44.30 -22.46
N ASN A 6 -66.47 -43.35 -22.61
CA ASN A 6 -66.10 -42.34 -21.59
C ASN A 6 -64.67 -41.77 -21.72
N LYS A 7 -64.60 -40.43 -21.65
CA LYS A 7 -63.65 -39.56 -20.91
C LYS A 7 -62.15 -39.50 -21.27
N ALA A 8 -61.83 -38.35 -21.88
CA ALA A 8 -60.92 -37.31 -21.37
C ALA A 8 -59.45 -37.63 -21.06
N ARG A 9 -58.53 -36.94 -21.75
CA ARG A 9 -57.72 -35.83 -21.19
C ARG A 9 -56.81 -35.21 -22.26
N GLN A 10 -56.85 -33.88 -22.35
CA GLN A 10 -55.83 -33.06 -23.01
C GLN A 10 -54.49 -33.21 -22.27
N VAL A 11 -53.40 -33.33 -23.02
CA VAL A 11 -52.07 -32.93 -22.55
C VAL A 11 -51.52 -31.97 -23.59
N ILE A 12 -51.41 -30.71 -23.18
CA ILE A 12 -50.72 -29.64 -23.90
C ILE A 12 -49.22 -29.90 -23.76
N SER A 13 -48.51 -30.14 -24.86
CA SER A 13 -47.05 -30.14 -24.88
C SER A 13 -46.54 -28.71 -24.72
N LEU A 14 -46.09 -28.35 -23.51
CA LEU A 14 -45.23 -27.19 -23.30
C LEU A 14 -43.80 -27.55 -23.74
N MET A 15 -43.34 -26.96 -24.85
CA MET A 15 -41.91 -26.88 -25.16
C MET A 15 -41.26 -25.84 -24.23
N LEU A 16 -40.50 -26.31 -23.25
CA LEU A 16 -39.58 -25.49 -22.45
C LEU A 16 -38.35 -25.17 -23.31
N ILE A 17 -38.29 -23.95 -23.85
CA ILE A 17 -37.06 -23.37 -24.40
C ILE A 17 -36.23 -22.90 -23.20
N GLY A 18 -35.32 -23.76 -22.73
CA GLY A 18 -34.34 -23.41 -21.73
C GLY A 18 -33.30 -22.47 -22.33
N GLY A 19 -33.43 -21.17 -22.10
CA GLY A 19 -32.41 -20.18 -22.41
C GLY A 19 -31.23 -20.32 -21.46
N PHE A 20 -30.13 -20.92 -21.94
CA PHE A 20 -28.83 -20.83 -21.27
C PHE A 20 -28.32 -19.39 -21.39
N ILE A 21 -28.43 -18.61 -20.32
CA ILE A 21 -27.66 -17.37 -20.17
C ILE A 21 -26.22 -17.78 -19.89
N LEU A 22 -25.40 -17.85 -20.94
CA LEU A 22 -23.94 -17.89 -20.82
C LEU A 22 -23.50 -16.53 -20.29
N THR A 23 -23.35 -16.39 -18.98
CA THR A 23 -22.55 -15.31 -18.40
C THR A 23 -21.10 -15.58 -18.75
N SER A 24 -20.64 -15.00 -19.86
CA SER A 24 -19.23 -14.93 -20.19
C SER A 24 -18.50 -14.13 -19.11
N ILE A 25 -17.81 -14.83 -18.22
CA ILE A 25 -16.86 -14.23 -17.29
C ILE A 25 -15.71 -13.72 -18.18
N THR A 26 -15.68 -12.41 -18.45
CA THR A 26 -14.52 -11.76 -19.06
C THR A 26 -13.40 -11.78 -18.04
N TYR A 27 -12.44 -12.69 -18.24
CA TYR A 27 -11.18 -12.67 -17.49
C TYR A 27 -10.38 -11.46 -17.97
N ALA A 28 -9.95 -10.61 -17.04
CA ALA A 28 -8.94 -9.60 -17.34
C ALA A 28 -7.69 -10.33 -17.86
N ASP A 29 -7.12 -9.86 -18.97
CA ASP A 29 -5.86 -10.40 -19.47
C ASP A 29 -4.78 -10.13 -18.40
N GLU A 30 -3.79 -11.01 -18.24
CA GLU A 30 -2.71 -10.77 -17.26
C GLU A 30 -1.99 -9.44 -17.54
N LYS A 31 -2.04 -8.97 -18.78
CA LYS A 31 -1.57 -7.65 -19.22
C LYS A 31 -2.33 -6.46 -18.64
N ASP A 32 -3.56 -6.66 -18.16
CA ASP A 32 -4.39 -5.66 -17.51
C ASP A 32 -4.13 -5.56 -15.99
N SER A 33 -3.20 -6.38 -15.46
CA SER A 33 -2.76 -6.31 -14.06
C SER A 33 -2.21 -4.92 -13.74
N PHE A 34 -2.90 -4.21 -12.85
CA PHE A 34 -2.60 -2.82 -12.53
C PHE A 34 -2.55 -2.55 -11.02
N TRP A 35 -1.32 -2.44 -10.51
CA TRP A 35 -0.96 -2.05 -9.15
C TRP A 35 0.23 -1.06 -9.22
N PRO A 36 0.04 0.14 -9.76
CA PRO A 36 1.14 0.97 -10.26
C PRO A 36 2.00 1.61 -9.17
N GLN A 37 1.58 1.58 -7.91
CA GLN A 37 2.23 2.31 -6.82
C GLN A 37 2.05 1.60 -5.48
N PHE A 38 2.75 2.08 -4.46
CA PHE A 38 2.56 1.61 -3.08
C PHE A 38 1.08 1.70 -2.68
N HIS A 39 0.56 0.59 -2.16
CA HIS A 39 -0.85 0.41 -1.79
C HIS A 39 -1.85 0.46 -2.98
N GLY A 40 -1.38 0.22 -4.20
CA GLY A 40 -2.24 0.01 -5.36
C GLY A 40 -2.77 1.30 -5.99
N PRO A 41 -3.67 1.21 -6.97
CA PRO A 41 -4.09 2.35 -7.79
C PRO A 41 -4.68 3.51 -6.96
N ASN A 42 -5.38 3.20 -5.87
CA ASN A 42 -6.02 4.19 -4.99
C ASN A 42 -5.20 4.51 -3.73
N ARG A 43 -4.02 3.90 -3.54
CA ARG A 43 -3.22 3.97 -2.31
C ARG A 43 -3.98 3.57 -1.02
N ASP A 44 -4.98 2.70 -1.11
CA ASP A 44 -5.77 2.21 0.02
C ASP A 44 -5.40 0.77 0.44
N ASN A 45 -4.55 0.13 -0.36
CA ASN A 45 -4.09 -1.25 -0.20
C ASN A 45 -5.23 -2.27 -0.36
N ILE A 46 -6.20 -1.94 -1.22
CA ILE A 46 -7.38 -2.73 -1.56
C ILE A 46 -7.28 -3.12 -3.04
N SER A 47 -7.16 -4.43 -3.29
CA SER A 47 -7.24 -5.01 -4.63
C SER A 47 -8.69 -5.20 -5.07
N THR A 48 -8.97 -4.82 -6.31
CA THR A 48 -10.28 -4.96 -6.95
C THR A 48 -10.52 -6.34 -7.57
N GLU A 49 -9.51 -7.22 -7.55
CA GLU A 49 -9.60 -8.60 -8.05
C GLU A 49 -10.81 -9.35 -7.47
N LYS A 50 -11.38 -10.25 -8.29
CA LYS A 50 -12.54 -11.09 -7.97
C LYS A 50 -12.33 -12.52 -8.44
N GLY A 51 -13.04 -13.46 -7.82
CA GLY A 51 -12.94 -14.88 -8.15
C GLY A 51 -11.67 -15.52 -7.62
N LEU A 52 -11.16 -15.01 -6.50
CA LEU A 52 -9.97 -15.53 -5.84
C LEU A 52 -10.34 -16.67 -4.88
N LEU A 53 -9.38 -17.57 -4.64
CA LEU A 53 -9.50 -18.65 -3.67
C LEU A 53 -9.93 -18.10 -2.30
N LYS A 54 -11.02 -18.66 -1.75
CA LYS A 54 -11.55 -18.27 -0.44
C LYS A 54 -10.90 -19.02 0.72
N LYS A 55 -10.16 -20.08 0.42
CA LYS A 55 -9.39 -20.91 1.33
C LYS A 55 -8.25 -21.52 0.52
N TRP A 56 -7.05 -21.55 1.09
CA TRP A 56 -5.91 -22.23 0.47
C TRP A 56 -5.78 -23.69 0.95
N PRO A 57 -5.10 -24.55 0.17
CA PRO A 57 -4.57 -25.82 0.67
C PRO A 57 -3.63 -25.61 1.87
N ASP A 58 -3.37 -26.67 2.65
CA ASP A 58 -2.54 -26.59 3.87
C ASP A 58 -1.10 -26.14 3.58
N ASN A 59 -0.56 -26.51 2.41
CA ASN A 59 0.77 -26.08 1.95
C ASN A 59 0.76 -24.71 1.24
N GLY A 60 -0.37 -24.03 1.25
CA GLY A 60 -0.58 -22.79 0.51
C GLY A 60 -1.09 -22.99 -0.91
N PRO A 61 -1.39 -21.88 -1.61
CA PRO A 61 -1.70 -21.87 -3.03
C PRO A 61 -0.52 -22.34 -3.90
N ASP A 62 -0.77 -22.64 -5.18
CA ASP A 62 0.27 -23.10 -6.10
C ASP A 62 1.35 -22.03 -6.30
N LEU A 63 2.59 -22.34 -5.93
CA LEU A 63 3.76 -21.49 -6.19
C LEU A 63 4.11 -21.56 -7.68
N LEU A 64 3.84 -20.49 -8.41
CA LEU A 64 4.11 -20.42 -9.85
C LEU A 64 5.60 -20.28 -10.15
N TRP A 65 6.26 -19.37 -9.43
CA TRP A 65 7.69 -19.11 -9.60
C TRP A 65 8.30 -18.39 -8.40
N THR A 66 9.63 -18.43 -8.35
CA THR A 66 10.45 -17.69 -7.37
C THR A 66 11.57 -16.97 -8.10
N THR A 67 11.63 -15.65 -8.00
CA THR A 67 12.81 -14.88 -8.40
C THR A 67 13.79 -14.77 -7.24
N ARG A 68 15.07 -14.94 -7.53
CA ARG A 68 16.20 -14.81 -6.58
C ARG A 68 17.15 -13.71 -7.02
N GLY A 69 18.08 -13.30 -6.14
CA GLY A 69 19.10 -12.31 -6.50
C GLY A 69 18.57 -10.89 -6.69
N LEU A 70 17.37 -10.60 -6.18
CA LEU A 70 16.80 -9.26 -6.25
C LEU A 70 17.41 -8.32 -5.21
N GLY A 71 18.39 -8.75 -4.41
CA GLY A 71 18.99 -7.93 -3.35
C GLY A 71 18.08 -7.75 -2.13
N HIS A 72 18.66 -7.29 -1.03
CA HIS A 72 17.95 -7.16 0.25
C HIS A 72 17.16 -5.85 0.32
N GLY A 73 15.92 -5.88 0.81
CA GLY A 73 15.09 -4.69 0.94
C GLY A 73 13.68 -5.00 1.45
N TYR A 74 12.92 -3.92 1.64
CA TYR A 74 11.56 -3.92 2.19
C TYR A 74 10.55 -3.23 1.26
N SER A 75 10.99 -2.74 0.08
CA SER A 75 10.10 -2.30 -0.99
C SER A 75 9.05 -3.38 -1.27
N SER A 76 7.79 -2.96 -1.40
CA SER A 76 6.78 -3.80 -2.05
C SER A 76 7.06 -3.83 -3.56
N ILE A 77 6.10 -4.34 -4.34
CA ILE A 77 6.16 -4.32 -5.79
C ILE A 77 5.09 -3.39 -6.37
N SER A 78 5.36 -2.91 -7.57
CA SER A 78 4.36 -2.30 -8.44
C SER A 78 4.23 -3.09 -9.73
N ILE A 79 3.01 -3.17 -10.27
CA ILE A 79 2.69 -3.92 -11.48
C ILE A 79 1.96 -2.99 -12.43
N ALA A 80 2.47 -2.85 -13.65
CA ALA A 80 1.81 -2.09 -14.70
C ALA A 80 2.37 -2.52 -16.06
N ASN A 81 1.54 -2.43 -17.10
CA ASN A 81 1.95 -2.68 -18.49
C ASN A 81 2.67 -4.04 -18.69
N GLY A 82 2.22 -5.09 -17.98
CA GLY A 82 2.82 -6.42 -18.07
C GLY A 82 4.20 -6.57 -17.43
N MET A 83 4.60 -5.65 -16.56
CA MET A 83 5.88 -5.66 -15.86
C MET A 83 5.71 -5.51 -14.35
N ILE A 84 6.65 -6.07 -13.61
CA ILE A 84 6.77 -5.96 -12.15
C ILE A 84 7.98 -5.09 -11.83
N TYR A 85 7.84 -4.17 -10.88
CA TYR A 85 8.88 -3.24 -10.46
C TYR A 85 9.09 -3.32 -8.95
N THR A 86 10.35 -3.32 -8.53
CA THR A 86 10.73 -3.28 -7.11
C THR A 86 12.03 -2.49 -6.95
N ALA A 87 12.36 -2.09 -5.73
CA ALA A 87 13.69 -1.61 -5.41
C ALA A 87 14.34 -2.43 -4.28
N SER A 88 15.67 -2.45 -4.23
CA SER A 88 16.44 -3.20 -3.23
C SER A 88 17.85 -2.65 -3.06
N SER A 89 18.62 -3.26 -2.16
CA SER A 89 20.07 -3.06 -2.04
C SER A 89 20.81 -4.24 -2.64
N ILE A 90 21.67 -3.98 -3.64
CA ILE A 90 22.62 -4.94 -4.20
C ILE A 90 24.03 -4.40 -3.97
N GLY A 91 24.80 -5.10 -3.13
CA GLY A 91 26.10 -4.62 -2.66
C GLY A 91 25.96 -3.26 -1.95
N LYS A 92 26.71 -2.25 -2.44
CA LYS A 92 26.71 -0.89 -1.88
C LYS A 92 25.70 0.06 -2.53
N ASN A 93 24.84 -0.44 -3.42
CA ASN A 93 23.96 0.37 -4.24
C ASN A 93 22.49 0.08 -3.95
N THR A 94 21.66 1.12 -4.00
CA THR A 94 20.22 0.93 -4.20
C THR A 94 19.98 0.68 -5.69
N VAL A 95 19.17 -0.33 -6.00
CA VAL A 95 18.89 -0.78 -7.36
C VAL A 95 17.38 -0.87 -7.56
N ILE A 96 16.90 -0.28 -8.66
CA ILE A 96 15.54 -0.45 -9.17
C ILE A 96 15.58 -1.62 -10.16
N ILE A 97 14.63 -2.54 -10.05
CA ILE A 97 14.61 -3.78 -10.82
C ILE A 97 13.25 -3.89 -11.49
N ALA A 98 13.25 -4.22 -12.78
CA ALA A 98 12.05 -4.63 -13.48
C ALA A 98 12.11 -6.10 -13.88
N LEU A 99 10.96 -6.75 -13.83
CA LEU A 99 10.75 -8.13 -14.22
C LEU A 99 9.55 -8.21 -15.18
N ASN A 100 9.49 -9.27 -15.98
CA ASN A 100 8.23 -9.66 -16.61
C ASN A 100 7.31 -10.36 -15.61
N LEU A 101 6.08 -10.69 -16.02
CA LEU A 101 5.13 -11.41 -15.18
C LEU A 101 5.56 -12.86 -14.84
N ASP A 102 6.53 -13.43 -15.54
CA ASP A 102 7.10 -14.76 -15.22
C ASP A 102 8.24 -14.69 -14.19
N GLY A 103 8.49 -13.51 -13.61
CA GLY A 103 9.54 -13.32 -12.61
C GLY A 103 10.96 -13.26 -13.19
N LYS A 104 11.11 -13.13 -14.52
CA LYS A 104 12.41 -12.93 -15.16
C LYS A 104 12.81 -11.47 -15.10
N ILE A 105 14.00 -11.19 -14.55
CA ILE A 105 14.59 -9.86 -14.54
C ILE A 105 14.82 -9.39 -15.97
N LEU A 106 14.29 -8.21 -16.30
CA LEU A 106 14.44 -7.58 -17.60
C LEU A 106 15.56 -6.54 -17.59
N TRP A 107 15.59 -5.69 -16.57
CA TRP A 107 16.64 -4.69 -16.39
C TRP A 107 16.85 -4.33 -14.92
N GLN A 108 18.00 -3.73 -14.63
CA GLN A 108 18.37 -3.20 -13.31
C GLN A 108 19.05 -1.85 -13.46
N VAL A 109 18.66 -0.88 -12.64
CA VAL A 109 19.21 0.49 -12.67
C VAL A 109 19.64 0.92 -11.28
N LYS A 110 20.87 1.39 -11.16
CA LYS A 110 21.39 1.98 -9.91
C LYS A 110 20.70 3.31 -9.61
N ASN A 111 20.19 3.46 -8.39
CA ASN A 111 19.63 4.70 -7.86
C ASN A 111 20.33 5.13 -6.57
N GLY A 112 21.62 5.49 -6.67
CA GLY A 112 22.40 5.96 -5.53
C GLY A 112 22.95 4.85 -4.61
N LYS A 113 23.42 5.26 -3.43
CA LYS A 113 24.02 4.36 -2.42
C LYS A 113 22.93 3.61 -1.66
N ALA A 114 23.24 2.39 -1.23
CA ALA A 114 22.38 1.64 -0.31
C ALA A 114 22.39 2.28 1.08
N PHE A 115 21.30 2.13 1.83
CA PHE A 115 21.33 2.32 3.28
C PHE A 115 21.89 1.07 3.95
N THR A 116 22.96 1.26 4.73
CA THR A 116 23.72 0.19 5.40
C THR A 116 23.67 0.29 6.93
N GLY A 117 22.82 1.17 7.47
CA GLY A 117 22.58 1.28 8.91
C GLY A 117 21.73 0.13 9.45
N ASP A 118 21.17 0.31 10.65
CA ASP A 118 20.29 -0.68 11.27
C ASP A 118 19.11 -1.02 10.34
N ARG A 119 18.88 -2.32 10.14
CA ARG A 119 17.91 -2.86 9.18
C ARG A 119 18.14 -2.31 7.76
N PRO A 120 19.23 -2.73 7.09
CA PRO A 120 19.62 -2.21 5.79
C PRO A 120 18.59 -2.59 4.72
N GLY A 121 18.58 -1.86 3.60
CA GLY A 121 17.66 -2.09 2.50
C GLY A 121 16.82 -0.86 2.13
N THR A 122 16.33 -0.83 0.90
CA THR A 122 15.39 0.23 0.47
C THR A 122 13.96 -0.14 0.87
N ARG A 123 13.15 0.88 1.17
CA ARG A 123 11.75 0.76 1.61
C ARG A 123 10.77 1.38 0.62
N GLY A 124 11.17 2.46 -0.05
CA GLY A 124 10.36 3.11 -1.08
C GLY A 124 10.05 2.16 -2.23
N THR A 125 8.77 2.06 -2.59
CA THR A 125 8.29 1.26 -3.72
C THR A 125 8.26 2.15 -4.97
N PRO A 126 8.74 1.66 -6.14
CA PRO A 126 8.63 2.41 -7.39
C PRO A 126 7.19 2.78 -7.73
N THR A 127 6.96 3.98 -8.25
CA THR A 127 5.65 4.45 -8.71
C THR A 127 5.66 4.53 -10.24
N ILE A 128 4.66 3.92 -10.88
CA ILE A 128 4.49 3.88 -12.34
C ILE A 128 3.35 4.81 -12.74
N ASP A 129 3.57 5.64 -13.75
CA ASP A 129 2.55 6.48 -14.37
C ASP A 129 2.78 6.53 -15.88
N GLY A 130 1.88 5.91 -16.64
CA GLY A 130 2.04 5.73 -18.09
C GLY A 130 3.31 4.95 -18.44
N ASP A 131 4.21 5.59 -19.18
CA ASP A 131 5.51 5.06 -19.62
C ASP A 131 6.68 5.43 -18.68
N ARG A 132 6.38 6.04 -17.51
CA ARG A 132 7.38 6.53 -16.57
C ARG A 132 7.40 5.72 -15.27
N LEU A 133 8.60 5.53 -14.74
CA LEU A 133 8.84 5.03 -13.40
C LEU A 133 9.51 6.11 -12.56
N PHE A 134 9.04 6.29 -11.34
CA PHE A 134 9.59 7.21 -10.35
C PHE A 134 10.00 6.46 -9.10
N HIS A 135 11.16 6.81 -8.53
CA HIS A 135 11.60 6.19 -7.28
C HIS A 135 12.53 7.12 -6.48
N GLN A 136 12.44 7.03 -5.15
CA GLN A 136 13.30 7.74 -4.21
C GLN A 136 14.18 6.74 -3.44
N SER A 137 15.50 6.92 -3.51
CA SER A 137 16.44 6.12 -2.73
C SER A 137 16.49 6.56 -1.26
N PRO A 138 17.04 5.71 -0.36
CA PRO A 138 17.17 6.06 1.06
C PRO A 138 17.97 7.35 1.33
N HIS A 139 18.86 7.73 0.42
CA HIS A 139 19.68 8.95 0.52
C HIS A 139 19.15 10.12 -0.32
N GLY A 140 17.91 10.04 -0.79
CA GLY A 140 17.21 11.15 -1.45
C GLY A 140 17.48 11.31 -2.94
N ASN A 141 18.17 10.36 -3.59
CA ASN A 141 18.22 10.34 -5.05
C ASN A 141 16.83 9.99 -5.59
N LEU A 142 16.20 10.97 -6.23
CA LEU A 142 14.89 10.90 -6.83
C LEU A 142 15.08 10.86 -8.34
N ILE A 143 14.59 9.80 -8.97
CA ILE A 143 14.87 9.47 -10.37
C ILE A 143 13.58 9.22 -11.14
N CYS A 144 13.56 9.63 -12.40
CA CYS A 144 12.57 9.23 -13.39
C CYS A 144 13.24 8.41 -14.49
N LEU A 145 12.66 7.26 -14.78
CA LEU A 145 13.09 6.34 -15.82
C LEU A 145 11.96 6.13 -16.85
N ASP A 146 12.33 5.77 -18.07
CA ASP A 146 11.43 5.05 -18.96
C ASP A 146 11.13 3.68 -18.33
N ALA A 147 9.86 3.38 -18.07
CA ALA A 147 9.46 2.20 -17.32
C ALA A 147 9.75 0.88 -18.07
N LYS A 148 9.81 0.92 -19.40
CA LYS A 148 10.02 -0.28 -20.22
C LYS A 148 11.50 -0.63 -20.32
N THR A 149 12.35 0.35 -20.55
CA THR A 149 13.78 0.19 -20.85
C THR A 149 14.68 0.36 -19.63
N GLY A 150 14.24 1.13 -18.63
CA GLY A 150 15.08 1.57 -17.52
C GLY A 150 15.95 2.78 -17.87
N ASP A 151 15.81 3.36 -19.07
CA ASP A 151 16.60 4.51 -19.48
C ASP A 151 16.30 5.71 -18.59
N ARG A 152 17.36 6.38 -18.16
CA ARG A 152 17.24 7.55 -17.28
C ARG A 152 16.75 8.75 -18.07
N ILE A 153 15.66 9.35 -17.58
CA ILE A 153 15.09 10.57 -18.16
C ILE A 153 15.61 11.79 -17.41
N TRP A 154 15.49 11.78 -16.08
CA TRP A 154 16.05 12.82 -15.22
C TRP A 154 16.31 12.27 -13.82
N GLU A 155 17.22 12.92 -13.08
CA GLU A 155 17.49 12.63 -11.67
C GLU A 155 17.86 13.90 -10.90
N LEU A 156 17.61 13.89 -9.58
CA LEU A 156 18.10 14.89 -8.65
C LEU A 156 18.19 14.33 -7.23
N ASN A 157 19.05 14.91 -6.40
CA ASN A 157 19.08 14.60 -4.98
C ASN A 157 18.30 15.64 -4.17
N ILE A 158 17.20 15.24 -3.52
CA ILE A 158 16.35 16.17 -2.76
C ILE A 158 17.01 16.70 -1.48
N ILE A 159 17.89 15.91 -0.87
CA ILE A 159 18.61 16.31 0.34
C ILE A 159 19.57 17.45 0.00
N GLU A 160 20.34 17.30 -1.07
CA GLU A 160 21.29 18.31 -1.53
C GLU A 160 20.61 19.57 -2.08
N LYS A 161 19.54 19.37 -2.87
CA LYS A 161 18.79 20.46 -3.53
C LYS A 161 18.07 21.35 -2.54
N PHE A 162 17.50 20.78 -1.48
CA PHE A 162 16.69 21.50 -0.49
C PHE A 162 17.38 21.69 0.87
N LYS A 163 18.68 21.38 0.96
CA LYS A 163 19.50 21.53 2.17
C LYS A 163 18.89 20.80 3.39
N SER A 164 18.32 19.63 3.14
CA SER A 164 17.74 18.76 4.17
C SER A 164 18.82 17.86 4.78
N LYS A 165 18.40 16.97 5.69
CA LYS A 165 19.22 15.91 6.28
C LYS A 165 18.47 14.59 6.20
N ILE A 166 19.24 13.50 6.11
CA ILE A 166 18.72 12.15 6.10
C ILE A 166 18.30 11.79 7.54
N PRO A 167 17.06 11.31 7.78
CA PRO A 167 16.62 10.90 9.10
C PRO A 167 17.26 9.55 9.50
N ASN A 168 17.13 9.16 10.77
CA ASN A 168 17.90 8.05 11.37
C ASN A 168 17.79 6.71 10.59
N TRP A 169 16.60 6.33 10.12
CA TRP A 169 16.39 5.10 9.34
C TRP A 169 16.32 5.34 7.82
N ALA A 170 16.87 6.47 7.36
CA ALA A 170 16.87 6.93 5.98
C ALA A 170 15.47 7.15 5.38
N LEU A 171 15.41 7.72 4.17
CA LEU A 171 14.12 8.01 3.55
C LEU A 171 13.40 6.71 3.12
N SER A 172 12.08 6.69 3.30
CA SER A 172 11.24 5.50 3.05
C SER A 172 10.00 5.79 2.20
N GLU A 173 9.81 7.05 1.79
CA GLU A 173 8.66 7.50 1.02
C GLU A 173 8.54 6.76 -0.32
N SER A 174 7.34 6.25 -0.61
CA SER A 174 6.94 5.89 -1.96
C SER A 174 6.24 7.10 -2.59
N LEU A 175 6.77 7.58 -3.71
CA LEU A 175 6.39 8.87 -4.30
C LEU A 175 4.92 8.90 -4.75
N LEU A 176 4.28 10.05 -4.60
CA LEU A 176 2.91 10.29 -5.07
C LEU A 176 2.94 11.00 -6.43
N ILE A 177 2.16 10.52 -7.38
CA ILE A 177 1.83 11.25 -8.61
C ILE A 177 0.46 11.89 -8.45
N ASP A 178 0.41 13.19 -8.73
CA ASP A 178 -0.81 13.97 -8.84
C ASP A 178 -0.82 14.71 -10.18
N GLY A 179 -1.53 14.17 -11.17
CA GLY A 179 -1.61 14.79 -12.50
C GLY A 179 -0.21 14.95 -13.11
N ASN A 180 0.26 16.20 -13.27
CA ASN A 180 1.61 16.51 -13.77
C ASN A 180 2.65 16.68 -12.65
N HIS A 181 2.25 16.57 -11.39
CA HIS A 181 3.09 16.75 -10.23
C HIS A 181 3.58 15.42 -9.68
N LEU A 182 4.88 15.36 -9.40
CA LEU A 182 5.49 14.34 -8.56
C LEU A 182 5.74 14.97 -7.19
N ILE A 183 5.08 14.44 -6.17
CA ILE A 183 5.16 14.94 -4.81
C ILE A 183 6.28 14.22 -4.07
N SER A 184 7.12 14.98 -3.37
CA SER A 184 8.17 14.47 -2.52
C SER A 184 8.27 15.29 -1.23
N SER A 185 8.67 14.64 -0.13
CA SER A 185 8.84 15.28 1.18
C SER A 185 10.30 15.33 1.63
N PRO A 186 11.13 16.30 1.14
CA PRO A 186 12.51 16.42 1.60
C PRO A 186 12.64 16.68 3.11
N GLY A 187 11.67 17.38 3.71
CA GLY A 187 11.81 17.94 5.05
C GLY A 187 12.93 18.96 5.17
N GLY A 188 13.07 19.56 6.35
CA GLY A 188 14.20 20.41 6.70
C GLY A 188 13.98 21.91 6.46
N PRO A 189 15.04 22.72 6.49
CA PRO A 189 14.95 24.16 6.74
C PRO A 189 14.38 24.99 5.59
N GLN A 190 14.43 24.50 4.34
CA GLN A 190 13.96 25.29 3.19
C GLN A 190 12.49 25.04 2.84
N THR A 191 12.02 23.80 3.00
CA THR A 191 10.68 23.36 2.65
C THR A 191 10.43 22.02 3.31
N TYR A 192 9.16 21.70 3.56
CA TYR A 192 8.82 20.34 3.97
C TYR A 192 8.49 19.44 2.78
N MET A 193 7.62 19.92 1.87
CA MET A 193 7.11 19.18 0.72
C MET A 193 7.24 19.98 -0.56
N VAL A 194 7.49 19.28 -1.67
CA VAL A 194 7.58 19.88 -3.01
C VAL A 194 6.72 19.14 -4.00
N ALA A 195 6.14 19.88 -4.95
CA ALA A 195 5.73 19.32 -6.23
C ALA A 195 6.81 19.60 -7.26
N LEU A 196 7.20 18.54 -7.97
CA LEU A 196 8.07 18.60 -9.13
C LEU A 196 7.23 18.35 -10.38
N ASN A 197 7.59 18.96 -11.50
CA ASN A 197 7.06 18.57 -12.78
C ASN A 197 7.55 17.15 -13.09
N LYS A 198 6.64 16.18 -13.20
CA LYS A 198 7.01 14.76 -13.36
C LYS A 198 7.82 14.48 -14.64
N LYS A 199 7.74 15.35 -15.65
CA LYS A 199 8.46 15.18 -16.92
C LYS A 199 9.90 15.68 -16.86
N THR A 200 10.20 16.66 -16.00
CA THR A 200 11.49 17.38 -16.03
C THR A 200 12.22 17.38 -14.68
N GLY A 201 11.55 17.06 -13.58
CA GLY A 201 12.09 17.19 -12.23
C GLY A 201 12.23 18.65 -11.75
N SER A 202 11.74 19.63 -12.51
CA SER A 202 11.77 21.04 -12.10
C SER A 202 10.74 21.31 -11.00
N VAL A 203 11.06 22.19 -10.05
CA VAL A 203 10.12 22.55 -8.97
C VAL A 203 8.94 23.32 -9.55
N VAL A 204 7.72 22.93 -9.17
CA VAL A 204 6.48 23.64 -9.46
C VAL A 204 6.09 24.51 -8.26
N TRP A 205 5.98 23.89 -7.08
CA TRP A 205 5.76 24.60 -5.83
C TRP A 205 6.56 23.96 -4.69
N LYS A 206 6.73 24.74 -3.62
CA LYS A 206 7.33 24.30 -2.36
C LYS A 206 6.40 24.71 -1.22
N SER A 207 6.18 23.83 -0.26
CA SER A 207 5.50 24.21 0.97
C SER A 207 6.41 25.06 1.85
N PRO A 208 5.85 25.85 2.77
CA PRO A 208 6.60 26.34 3.92
C PRO A 208 7.33 25.18 4.62
N SER A 209 8.49 25.48 5.20
CA SER A 209 9.18 24.56 6.08
C SER A 209 8.44 24.45 7.42
N THR A 210 8.41 23.25 7.98
CA THR A 210 7.99 23.02 9.38
C THR A 210 9.17 23.01 10.35
N GLY A 211 10.41 23.16 9.84
CA GLY A 211 11.66 22.95 10.59
C GLY A 211 12.00 21.47 10.84
N GLU A 212 11.06 20.55 10.60
CA GLU A 212 11.22 19.13 10.87
C GLU A 212 11.80 18.35 9.69
N LEU A 213 12.49 17.25 9.98
CA LEU A 213 12.91 16.30 8.95
C LEU A 213 11.72 15.50 8.42
N ALA A 214 11.94 14.84 7.28
CA ALA A 214 10.99 13.89 6.72
C ALA A 214 10.66 12.79 7.73
N GLY A 215 9.39 12.40 7.80
CA GLY A 215 8.98 11.16 8.45
C GLY A 215 9.27 9.97 7.52
N TYR A 216 8.64 8.84 7.82
CA TYR A 216 8.78 7.60 7.05
C TYR A 216 7.51 7.25 6.25
N ALA A 217 6.43 8.01 6.46
CA ALA A 217 5.15 7.82 5.79
C ALA A 217 5.20 8.25 4.32
N SER A 218 4.47 7.53 3.47
CA SER A 218 4.16 7.99 2.12
C SER A 218 2.98 8.98 2.15
N PRO A 219 2.94 10.01 1.28
CA PRO A 219 1.84 10.98 1.28
C PRO A 219 0.50 10.38 0.82
N ALA A 220 -0.60 10.71 1.47
CA ALA A 220 -1.95 10.44 0.98
C ALA A 220 -2.50 11.68 0.26
N LEU A 221 -3.29 11.50 -0.80
CA LEU A 221 -4.05 12.58 -1.45
C LEU A 221 -5.54 12.36 -1.21
N ALA A 222 -6.24 13.43 -0.86
CA ALA A 222 -7.69 13.44 -0.72
C ALA A 222 -8.30 14.67 -1.38
N GLU A 223 -9.53 14.55 -1.84
CA GLU A 223 -10.36 15.68 -2.23
C GLU A 223 -11.57 15.77 -1.29
N TYR A 224 -11.83 16.95 -0.74
CA TYR A 224 -12.93 17.17 0.17
C TYR A 224 -13.46 18.60 0.09
N LYS A 225 -14.75 18.73 -0.22
CA LYS A 225 -15.43 20.03 -0.40
C LYS A 225 -14.69 20.96 -1.38
N GLY A 226 -14.19 20.40 -2.49
CA GLY A 226 -13.46 21.11 -3.53
C GLY A 226 -12.00 21.46 -3.18
N LEU A 227 -11.51 21.07 -2.00
CA LEU A 227 -10.11 21.22 -1.62
C LEU A 227 -9.35 19.91 -1.81
N ARG A 228 -8.21 20.00 -2.49
CA ARG A 228 -7.27 18.88 -2.68
C ARG A 228 -6.16 18.95 -1.66
N ILE A 229 -5.99 17.88 -0.87
CA ILE A 229 -5.12 17.88 0.31
C ILE A 229 -4.15 16.72 0.24
N ILE A 230 -2.86 17.03 0.30
CA ILE A 230 -1.80 16.04 0.51
C ILE A 230 -1.49 15.96 1.99
N MET A 231 -1.51 14.76 2.56
CA MET A 231 -1.32 14.51 3.97
C MET A 231 -0.14 13.57 4.18
N THR A 232 0.74 13.89 5.12
CA THR A 232 1.84 12.99 5.50
C THR A 232 2.27 13.25 6.93
N LEU A 233 3.13 12.38 7.45
CA LEU A 233 3.75 12.54 8.74
C LEU A 233 5.17 13.07 8.60
N THR A 234 5.49 14.07 9.41
CA THR A 234 6.84 14.55 9.64
C THR A 234 7.50 13.68 10.71
N LEU A 235 8.78 13.95 11.01
CA LEU A 235 9.48 13.22 12.06
C LEU A 235 8.75 13.32 13.42
N LYS A 236 8.13 14.46 13.72
CA LYS A 236 7.47 14.76 15.01
C LYS A 236 6.09 15.42 14.88
N GLY A 237 5.42 15.19 13.75
CA GLY A 237 4.18 15.90 13.43
C GLY A 237 3.37 15.26 12.32
N PHE A 238 2.20 15.85 12.11
CA PHE A 238 1.24 15.50 11.07
C PHE A 238 0.85 16.77 10.32
N ILE A 239 0.94 16.76 9.00
CA ILE A 239 0.68 17.93 8.16
C ILE A 239 -0.35 17.65 7.07
N GLY A 240 -0.98 18.73 6.63
CA GLY A 240 -1.77 18.79 5.42
C GLY A 240 -1.30 19.95 4.55
N VAL A 241 -1.20 19.71 3.26
CA VAL A 241 -0.73 20.68 2.26
C VAL A 241 -1.76 20.77 1.14
N ASN A 242 -2.07 21.97 0.70
CA ASN A 242 -2.90 22.17 -0.49
C ASN A 242 -2.17 21.62 -1.72
N ALA A 243 -2.76 20.64 -2.41
CA ALA A 243 -2.11 19.93 -3.52
C ALA A 243 -1.80 20.84 -4.72
N ASP A 244 -2.62 21.87 -4.93
CA ASP A 244 -2.53 22.76 -6.08
C ASP A 244 -1.54 23.91 -5.84
N THR A 245 -1.44 24.41 -4.60
CA THR A 245 -0.65 25.61 -4.28
C THR A 245 0.61 25.35 -3.45
N GLY A 246 0.67 24.22 -2.75
CA GLY A 246 1.73 23.94 -1.76
C GLY A 246 1.54 24.64 -0.42
N GLU A 247 0.43 25.35 -0.20
CA GLU A 247 0.14 26.01 1.08
C GLU A 247 0.04 24.98 2.22
N LEU A 248 0.69 25.26 3.35
CA LEU A 248 0.55 24.45 4.56
C LEU A 248 -0.80 24.74 5.21
N LEU A 249 -1.69 23.76 5.17
CA LEU A 249 -3.06 23.87 5.71
C LEU A 249 -3.09 23.64 7.23
N TRP A 250 -2.27 22.72 7.72
CA TRP A 250 -2.06 22.48 9.15
C TRP A 250 -0.71 21.82 9.42
N HIS A 251 -0.23 21.99 10.65
CA HIS A 251 0.88 21.25 11.23
C HIS A 251 0.56 20.98 12.70
N ILE A 252 0.32 19.72 13.02
CA ILE A 252 0.00 19.26 14.37
C ILE A 252 1.21 18.52 14.91
N LYS A 253 1.60 18.84 16.15
CA LYS A 253 2.63 18.10 16.86
C LYS A 253 2.16 16.65 17.12
N HIS A 254 2.96 15.68 16.71
CA HIS A 254 2.70 14.25 16.85
C HIS A 254 4.02 13.49 17.00
N GLU A 255 4.49 13.43 18.25
CA GLU A 255 5.75 12.77 18.59
C GLU A 255 5.56 11.27 18.75
N SER A 256 6.58 10.52 18.33
CA SER A 256 6.67 9.09 18.61
C SER A 256 7.94 8.82 19.41
N TYR A 257 7.94 7.73 20.18
CA TYR A 257 9.05 7.39 21.07
C TYR A 257 10.40 7.26 20.35
N ALA A 258 10.38 6.83 19.09
CA ALA A 258 11.56 6.61 18.28
C ALA A 258 11.51 7.44 16.99
N ASP A 259 10.74 8.52 16.91
CA ASP A 259 10.57 9.29 15.67
C ASP A 259 10.09 8.46 14.44
N GLU A 260 9.54 7.25 14.66
CA GLU A 260 9.02 6.29 13.67
C GLU A 260 7.57 6.59 13.27
N ASN A 261 7.35 7.74 12.62
CA ASN A 261 6.08 8.07 11.99
C ASN A 261 5.99 7.49 10.58
N VAL A 262 5.33 6.33 10.48
CA VAL A 262 5.40 5.40 9.33
C VAL A 262 4.11 5.23 8.52
N LEU A 263 2.95 5.32 9.17
CA LEU A 263 1.68 5.00 8.53
C LEU A 263 1.31 6.11 7.54
N MET A 264 0.97 5.73 6.31
CA MET A 264 0.32 6.65 5.38
C MET A 264 -1.06 7.03 5.91
N PRO A 265 -1.38 8.33 6.09
CA PRO A 265 -2.66 8.76 6.64
C PRO A 265 -3.86 8.18 5.87
N ILE A 266 -4.89 7.76 6.59
CA ILE A 266 -6.12 7.23 6.00
C ILE A 266 -7.17 8.32 6.03
N PHE A 267 -7.64 8.74 4.86
CA PHE A 267 -8.71 9.71 4.73
C PHE A 267 -10.01 9.03 4.30
N HIS A 268 -11.11 9.38 4.96
CA HIS A 268 -12.44 8.89 4.59
C HIS A 268 -13.51 9.90 5.00
N ASN A 269 -14.32 10.36 4.04
CA ASN A 269 -15.50 11.20 4.27
C ASN A 269 -15.26 12.45 5.16
N GLY A 270 -14.17 13.18 4.93
CA GLY A 270 -13.87 14.38 5.71
C GLY A 270 -13.21 14.09 7.05
N GLU A 271 -12.81 12.86 7.32
CA GLU A 271 -12.07 12.46 8.51
C GLU A 271 -10.71 11.87 8.12
N VAL A 272 -9.69 12.09 8.95
CA VAL A 272 -8.34 11.57 8.73
C VAL A 272 -7.85 10.84 9.97
N PHE A 273 -7.25 9.68 9.75
CA PHE A 273 -6.70 8.80 10.77
C PHE A 273 -5.20 8.60 10.57
N ILE A 274 -4.46 8.61 11.69
CA ILE A 274 -3.06 8.19 11.74
C ILE A 274 -2.84 7.23 12.91
N SER A 275 -1.78 6.44 12.83
CA SER A 275 -1.33 5.54 13.89
C SER A 275 0.19 5.46 13.91
N THR A 276 0.75 5.43 15.11
CA THR A 276 2.19 5.52 15.34
C THR A 276 2.59 4.64 16.53
N LEU A 277 3.75 4.00 16.43
CA LEU A 277 4.32 3.15 17.48
C LEU A 277 4.34 3.87 18.84
N LYS A 278 3.81 3.21 19.88
CA LYS A 278 3.58 3.72 21.24
C LYS A 278 2.61 4.90 21.39
N ALA A 279 2.62 5.87 20.49
CA ALA A 279 1.74 7.05 20.54
C ALA A 279 0.26 6.71 20.28
N GLY A 280 0.00 5.53 19.70
CA GLY A 280 -1.35 5.06 19.43
C GLY A 280 -1.91 5.66 18.15
N SER A 281 -3.23 5.78 18.12
CA SER A 281 -3.99 6.26 16.98
C SER A 281 -4.83 7.47 17.32
N VAL A 282 -5.04 8.33 16.33
CA VAL A 282 -5.85 9.53 16.44
C VAL A 282 -6.67 9.68 15.17
N LYS A 283 -7.91 10.14 15.33
CA LYS A 283 -8.75 10.52 14.20
C LYS A 283 -9.22 11.96 14.36
N TRP A 284 -9.13 12.74 13.29
CA TRP A 284 -9.62 14.10 13.21
C TRP A 284 -10.72 14.23 12.18
N LYS A 285 -11.62 15.18 12.41
CA LYS A 285 -12.51 15.73 11.39
C LYS A 285 -11.84 16.93 10.74
N VAL A 286 -11.87 16.96 9.42
CA VAL A 286 -11.42 18.08 8.59
C VAL A 286 -12.59 19.03 8.39
N ASN A 287 -12.45 20.26 8.88
CA ASN A 287 -13.41 21.32 8.69
C ASN A 287 -12.88 22.29 7.62
N VAL A 288 -13.67 22.49 6.56
CA VAL A 288 -13.38 23.45 5.49
C VAL A 288 -14.48 24.51 5.50
N LYS A 289 -14.11 25.76 5.74
CA LYS A 289 -15.03 26.90 5.75
C LYS A 289 -14.31 28.16 5.26
N ASP A 290 -14.90 28.84 4.27
CA ASP A 290 -14.38 30.12 3.73
C ASP A 290 -12.89 30.06 3.33
N GLY A 291 -12.48 28.95 2.70
CA GLY A 291 -11.09 28.70 2.29
C GLY A 291 -10.13 28.33 3.43
N LYS A 292 -10.58 28.34 4.70
CA LYS A 292 -9.79 27.93 5.86
C LYS A 292 -10.02 26.48 6.22
N VAL A 293 -8.96 25.82 6.67
CA VAL A 293 -8.98 24.43 7.13
C VAL A 293 -8.66 24.38 8.62
N SER A 294 -9.42 23.60 9.37
CA SER A 294 -9.10 23.25 10.76
C SER A 294 -9.35 21.78 11.03
N LEU A 295 -8.67 21.24 12.03
CA LEU A 295 -8.85 19.87 12.50
C LEU A 295 -9.50 19.85 13.88
N GLU A 296 -10.49 18.99 14.03
CA GLU A 296 -11.17 18.69 15.30
C GLU A 296 -10.85 17.24 15.66
N GLU A 297 -10.19 17.00 16.78
CA GLU A 297 -9.92 15.64 17.26
C GLU A 297 -11.23 14.97 17.65
N LEU A 298 -11.55 13.84 17.01
CA LEU A 298 -12.77 13.08 17.26
C LEU A 298 -12.54 12.03 18.34
N TRP A 299 -11.42 11.34 18.28
CA TRP A 299 -10.99 10.38 19.30
C TRP A 299 -9.51 10.07 19.19
N ARG A 300 -8.98 9.51 20.27
CA ARG A 300 -7.62 9.00 20.41
C ARG A 300 -7.64 7.70 21.22
N THR A 301 -6.76 6.77 20.88
CA THR A 301 -6.62 5.49 21.58
C THR A 301 -5.19 4.96 21.50
N GLU A 302 -4.73 4.27 22.54
CA GLU A 302 -3.44 3.57 22.51
C GLU A 302 -3.56 2.10 22.08
N GLU A 303 -4.79 1.61 21.83
CA GLU A 303 -5.03 0.20 21.53
C GLU A 303 -4.51 -0.23 20.15
N LEU A 304 -4.34 0.71 19.23
CA LEU A 304 -3.69 0.49 17.95
C LEU A 304 -2.53 1.46 17.83
N ASP A 305 -1.31 0.95 17.99
CA ASP A 305 -0.06 1.66 17.81
C ASP A 305 0.73 1.02 16.65
N ASN A 306 0.25 1.26 15.44
CA ASN A 306 0.83 0.67 14.25
C ASN A 306 2.28 1.12 14.05
N HIS A 307 3.13 0.19 13.66
CA HIS A 307 4.55 0.44 13.42
C HIS A 307 4.98 0.12 12.00
N HIS A 308 4.62 -1.04 11.49
CA HIS A 308 4.90 -1.43 10.10
C HIS A 308 3.70 -2.23 9.62
N GLY A 309 3.56 -2.39 8.30
CA GLY A 309 2.57 -3.28 7.72
C GLY A 309 1.19 -2.66 7.47
N GLY A 310 0.98 -1.41 7.89
CA GLY A 310 -0.17 -0.59 7.55
C GLY A 310 -1.41 -0.84 8.40
N VAL A 311 -2.48 -0.13 8.03
CA VAL A 311 -3.83 -0.24 8.57
C VAL A 311 -4.79 -0.13 7.37
N ILE A 312 -5.85 -0.94 7.33
CA ILE A 312 -6.89 -0.85 6.29
C ILE A 312 -8.23 -0.54 6.94
N LEU A 313 -8.94 0.45 6.39
CA LEU A 313 -10.33 0.77 6.72
C LEU A 313 -11.28 -0.03 5.83
N LEU A 314 -12.10 -0.92 6.41
CA LEU A 314 -13.11 -1.70 5.72
C LEU A 314 -14.43 -1.64 6.48
N ASN A 315 -15.51 -1.24 5.81
CA ASN A 315 -16.89 -1.29 6.35
C ASN A 315 -17.01 -0.66 7.76
N GLY A 316 -16.37 0.49 7.99
CA GLY A 316 -16.39 1.18 9.27
C GLY A 316 -15.47 0.58 10.36
N ASN A 317 -14.56 -0.31 10.01
CA ASN A 317 -13.60 -0.92 10.94
C ASN A 317 -12.16 -0.78 10.43
N LEU A 318 -11.23 -0.50 11.34
CA LEU A 318 -9.80 -0.40 11.07
C LEU A 318 -9.10 -1.70 11.48
N TYR A 319 -8.35 -2.29 10.56
CA TYR A 319 -7.58 -3.51 10.79
C TYR A 319 -6.09 -3.23 10.69
N GLY A 320 -5.32 -3.57 11.72
CA GLY A 320 -3.87 -3.43 11.72
C GLY A 320 -3.24 -4.02 12.97
N THR A 321 -1.91 -4.15 12.98
CA THR A 321 -1.20 -4.66 14.17
C THR A 321 -0.91 -3.54 15.17
N SER A 322 -1.24 -3.77 16.45
CA SER A 322 -0.69 -3.02 17.58
C SER A 322 0.64 -3.65 17.98
N THR A 323 1.73 -2.88 17.91
CA THR A 323 3.09 -3.44 18.03
C THR A 323 3.56 -3.45 19.48
N PHE A 324 3.61 -2.30 20.15
CA PHE A 324 4.20 -2.21 21.48
C PHE A 324 3.14 -2.42 22.56
N ARG A 325 2.04 -1.65 22.50
CA ARG A 325 1.01 -1.66 23.55
C ARG A 325 0.36 -3.03 23.71
N ASN A 326 0.03 -3.69 22.61
CA ASN A 326 -0.58 -5.01 22.61
C ASN A 326 0.31 -6.08 21.98
N ARG A 327 1.64 -6.01 22.17
CA ARG A 327 2.60 -7.10 21.89
C ARG A 327 2.36 -7.85 20.56
N ASN A 328 2.25 -7.10 19.46
CA ASN A 328 2.03 -7.61 18.10
C ASN A 328 0.68 -8.30 17.84
N LEU A 329 -0.37 -7.98 18.59
CA LEU A 329 -1.73 -8.45 18.27
C LEU A 329 -2.32 -7.71 17.06
N LEU A 330 -3.05 -8.42 16.22
CA LEU A 330 -3.95 -7.86 15.21
C LEU A 330 -5.16 -7.27 15.91
N VAL A 331 -5.47 -6.00 15.62
CA VAL A 331 -6.52 -5.22 16.26
C VAL A 331 -7.56 -4.82 15.23
N CYS A 332 -8.83 -4.92 15.62
CA CYS A 332 -9.95 -4.30 14.93
C CYS A 332 -10.49 -3.15 15.78
N LEU A 333 -10.41 -1.92 15.28
CA LEU A 333 -11.04 -0.76 15.90
C LEU A 333 -12.29 -0.33 15.13
N ASP A 334 -13.27 0.17 15.87
CA ASP A 334 -14.42 0.87 15.30
C ASP A 334 -13.98 2.24 14.76
N TRP A 335 -14.20 2.51 13.47
CA TRP A 335 -13.83 3.80 12.85
C TRP A 335 -14.52 4.98 13.55
N LYS A 336 -15.78 4.83 13.95
CA LYS A 336 -16.58 5.93 14.50
C LYS A 336 -16.12 6.30 15.90
N THR A 337 -15.83 5.31 16.75
CA THR A 337 -15.62 5.50 18.19
C THR A 337 -14.18 5.29 18.66
N GLY A 338 -13.31 4.70 17.84
CA GLY A 338 -11.93 4.36 18.21
C GLY A 338 -11.82 3.20 19.21
N ARG A 339 -12.94 2.56 19.56
CA ARG A 339 -12.98 1.46 20.54
C ARG A 339 -12.54 0.14 19.91
N ASN A 340 -11.88 -0.69 20.72
CA ASN A 340 -11.66 -2.08 20.39
C ASN A 340 -12.94 -2.81 20.03
N LYS A 341 -12.90 -3.59 18.96
CA LYS A 341 -13.89 -4.64 18.69
C LYS A 341 -13.34 -6.00 19.06
N TYR A 342 -12.10 -6.29 18.67
CA TYR A 342 -11.34 -7.45 19.13
C TYR A 342 -9.83 -7.22 18.95
N MET A 343 -9.06 -8.03 19.68
CA MET A 343 -7.64 -8.26 19.44
C MET A 343 -7.37 -9.77 19.35
N ASP A 344 -6.46 -10.18 18.48
CA ASP A 344 -6.08 -11.59 18.33
C ASP A 344 -4.61 -11.69 17.90
N LYS A 345 -3.96 -12.81 18.21
CA LYS A 345 -2.56 -13.03 17.82
C LYS A 345 -2.43 -13.21 16.30
N GLY A 346 -3.45 -13.76 15.65
CA GLY A 346 -3.41 -14.15 14.25
C GLY A 346 -2.11 -14.89 13.91
N VAL A 347 -1.48 -14.50 12.80
CA VAL A 347 -0.15 -14.98 12.42
C VAL A 347 0.99 -14.09 12.96
N GLY A 348 0.71 -13.19 13.92
CA GLY A 348 1.65 -12.28 14.55
C GLY A 348 1.56 -10.84 14.03
N LYS A 349 2.69 -10.11 14.05
CA LYS A 349 2.78 -8.78 13.43
C LYS A 349 2.77 -8.92 11.92
N VAL A 350 1.88 -8.20 11.25
CA VAL A 350 1.63 -8.40 9.82
C VAL A 350 1.75 -7.14 8.99
N SER A 351 2.18 -7.32 7.74
CA SER A 351 1.81 -6.44 6.63
C SER A 351 0.57 -6.97 5.96
N LEU A 352 -0.43 -6.11 5.75
CA LEU A 352 -1.72 -6.54 5.21
C LEU A 352 -1.97 -6.02 3.80
N THR A 353 -2.84 -6.70 3.06
CA THR A 353 -3.56 -6.18 1.88
C THR A 353 -4.97 -6.77 1.89
N TYR A 354 -5.92 -6.17 1.19
CA TYR A 354 -7.28 -6.70 1.06
C TYR A 354 -7.55 -7.09 -0.38
N ALA A 355 -8.19 -8.25 -0.59
CA ALA A 355 -8.70 -8.62 -1.89
C ALA A 355 -9.93 -9.53 -1.75
N ASP A 356 -10.93 -9.29 -2.60
CA ASP A 356 -12.06 -10.20 -2.79
C ASP A 356 -12.71 -10.72 -1.48
N GLY A 357 -12.98 -9.83 -0.53
CA GLY A 357 -13.66 -10.17 0.73
C GLY A 357 -12.75 -10.65 1.86
N LEU A 358 -11.44 -10.74 1.66
CA LEU A 358 -10.50 -11.31 2.63
C LEU A 358 -9.29 -10.40 2.84
N LEU A 359 -8.78 -10.39 4.08
CA LEU A 359 -7.49 -9.80 4.43
C LEU A 359 -6.38 -10.83 4.23
N TYR A 360 -5.34 -10.41 3.54
CA TYR A 360 -4.11 -11.13 3.28
C TYR A 360 -3.07 -10.58 4.26
N THR A 361 -2.65 -11.37 5.25
CA THR A 361 -1.82 -10.91 6.37
C THR A 361 -0.48 -11.63 6.39
N LEU A 362 0.58 -11.00 5.88
CA LEU A 362 1.93 -11.55 5.87
C LEU A 362 2.65 -11.22 7.17
N SER A 363 2.97 -12.23 7.97
CA SER A 363 3.72 -12.03 9.21
C SER A 363 5.17 -11.67 8.97
N ILE A 364 5.77 -10.97 9.94
CA ILE A 364 7.21 -10.64 9.91
C ILE A 364 8.11 -11.88 9.87
N ASP A 365 7.59 -13.04 10.25
CA ASP A 365 8.29 -14.33 10.30
C ASP A 365 8.01 -15.21 9.07
N GLY A 366 7.26 -14.70 8.08
CA GLY A 366 7.03 -15.40 6.81
C GLY A 366 5.81 -16.33 6.78
N VAL A 367 4.85 -16.15 7.69
CA VAL A 367 3.57 -16.86 7.63
C VAL A 367 2.54 -15.98 6.93
N MET A 368 1.97 -16.47 5.84
CA MET A 368 0.90 -15.80 5.13
C MET A 368 -0.46 -16.28 5.63
N GLY A 369 -1.28 -15.38 6.18
CA GLY A 369 -2.64 -15.66 6.64
C GLY A 369 -3.71 -15.12 5.70
N LEU A 370 -4.84 -15.81 5.64
CA LEU A 370 -6.06 -15.39 4.95
C LEU A 370 -7.18 -15.26 5.97
N VAL A 371 -7.69 -14.04 6.17
CA VAL A 371 -8.56 -13.70 7.30
C VAL A 371 -9.86 -13.09 6.78
N ARG A 372 -11.01 -13.50 7.33
CA ARG A 372 -12.27 -12.81 7.07
C ARG A 372 -12.34 -11.55 7.94
N PRO A 373 -12.45 -10.34 7.35
CA PRO A 373 -12.56 -9.10 8.12
C PRO A 373 -14.00 -8.94 8.62
N THR A 374 -14.21 -9.25 9.90
CA THR A 374 -15.48 -9.10 10.61
C THR A 374 -15.20 -8.39 11.94
N PRO A 375 -16.06 -7.50 12.44
CA PRO A 375 -15.87 -6.88 13.74
C PRO A 375 -16.23 -7.81 14.91
N GLU A 376 -16.84 -8.97 14.66
CA GLU A 376 -17.24 -9.94 15.70
C GLU A 376 -16.07 -10.76 16.25
N GLY A 377 -14.91 -10.75 15.59
CA GLY A 377 -13.70 -11.43 16.06
C GLY A 377 -12.75 -11.84 14.94
N HIS A 378 -11.57 -12.30 15.30
CA HIS A 378 -10.60 -12.82 14.33
C HIS A 378 -11.06 -14.15 13.74
N LYS A 379 -11.12 -14.23 12.41
CA LYS A 379 -11.52 -15.42 11.65
C LYS A 379 -10.43 -15.77 10.64
N LEU A 380 -9.37 -16.44 11.10
CA LEU A 380 -8.37 -17.04 10.22
C LEU A 380 -9.00 -18.19 9.44
N VAL A 381 -8.94 -18.12 8.10
CA VAL A 381 -9.53 -19.09 7.18
C VAL A 381 -8.52 -20.15 6.75
N SER A 382 -7.32 -19.71 6.39
CA SER A 382 -6.19 -20.56 6.04
C SER A 382 -4.88 -19.80 6.23
N SER A 383 -3.77 -20.51 6.30
CA SER A 383 -2.43 -19.93 6.35
C SER A 383 -1.41 -20.90 5.78
N PHE A 384 -0.26 -20.38 5.33
CA PHE A 384 0.88 -21.19 4.92
C PHE A 384 2.20 -20.48 5.22
N GLU A 385 3.29 -21.23 5.33
CA GLU A 385 4.64 -20.67 5.45
C GLU A 385 5.22 -20.43 4.05
N ILE A 386 5.79 -19.24 3.81
CA ILE A 386 6.51 -18.98 2.57
C ILE A 386 7.84 -19.76 2.55
N PRO A 387 8.42 -20.03 1.38
CA PRO A 387 9.71 -20.72 1.28
C PRO A 387 10.79 -20.03 2.12
N LYS A 388 11.57 -20.85 2.82
CA LYS A 388 12.71 -20.38 3.61
C LYS A 388 13.81 -19.83 2.70
N GLY A 389 14.49 -18.80 3.16
CA GLY A 389 15.68 -18.25 2.48
C GLY A 389 15.83 -16.74 2.65
N GLY A 390 14.73 -16.00 2.73
CA GLY A 390 14.78 -14.56 2.98
C GLY A 390 15.38 -14.27 4.36
N LYS A 391 16.25 -13.26 4.42
CA LYS A 391 16.93 -12.83 5.65
C LYS A 391 16.23 -11.62 6.25
N GLY A 392 16.15 -11.60 7.59
CA GLY A 392 15.50 -10.52 8.33
C GLY A 392 13.98 -10.55 8.25
N ASN A 393 13.35 -9.50 8.77
CA ASN A 393 11.89 -9.42 8.87
C ASN A 393 11.23 -9.25 7.51
N SER A 394 10.06 -9.86 7.33
CA SER A 394 9.19 -9.64 6.18
C SER A 394 8.28 -8.42 6.41
N TRP A 395 8.68 -7.26 5.87
CA TRP A 395 7.94 -6.00 6.01
C TRP A 395 7.33 -5.48 4.71
N ALA A 396 7.66 -6.10 3.58
CA ALA A 396 7.05 -5.71 2.32
C ALA A 396 5.57 -6.09 2.33
N HIS A 397 4.72 -5.16 1.91
CA HIS A 397 3.29 -5.42 1.80
C HIS A 397 3.05 -6.43 0.68
N PRO A 398 2.27 -7.51 0.93
CA PRO A 398 1.88 -8.44 -0.12
C PRO A 398 1.03 -7.72 -1.17
N VAL A 399 1.13 -8.14 -2.44
CA VAL A 399 0.34 -7.58 -3.54
C VAL A 399 -0.54 -8.66 -4.14
N VAL A 400 -1.83 -8.35 -4.31
CA VAL A 400 -2.80 -9.23 -4.96
C VAL A 400 -3.26 -8.57 -6.27
N CYS A 401 -2.90 -9.16 -7.40
CA CYS A 401 -3.19 -8.58 -8.72
C CYS A 401 -3.12 -9.67 -9.81
N GLY A 402 -4.01 -9.64 -10.79
CA GLY A 402 -3.99 -10.56 -11.93
C GLY A 402 -4.13 -12.04 -11.52
N GLY A 403 -5.00 -12.33 -10.54
CA GLY A 403 -5.17 -13.70 -10.01
C GLY A 403 -3.98 -14.25 -9.23
N ARG A 404 -2.98 -13.42 -8.91
CA ARG A 404 -1.75 -13.85 -8.25
C ARG A 404 -1.53 -13.11 -6.94
N LEU A 405 -0.93 -13.82 -5.99
CA LEU A 405 -0.38 -13.27 -4.75
C LEU A 405 1.14 -13.16 -4.87
N TYR A 406 1.66 -11.95 -4.71
CA TYR A 406 3.08 -11.65 -4.74
C TYR A 406 3.60 -11.34 -3.34
N ILE A 407 4.67 -12.04 -2.95
CA ILE A 407 5.30 -11.89 -1.63
C ILE A 407 6.78 -11.61 -1.80
N ARG A 408 7.23 -10.49 -1.24
CA ARG A 408 8.64 -10.08 -1.22
C ARG A 408 9.24 -10.36 0.15
N HIS A 409 10.37 -11.06 0.22
CA HIS A 409 11.11 -11.27 1.46
C HIS A 409 12.63 -11.32 1.21
N GLY A 410 13.35 -10.31 1.71
CA GLY A 410 14.78 -10.18 1.46
C GLY A 410 15.10 -10.13 -0.03
N GLU A 411 15.86 -11.09 -0.54
CA GLU A 411 16.24 -11.20 -1.95
C GLU A 411 15.25 -11.97 -2.83
N PHE A 412 14.13 -12.45 -2.27
CA PHE A 412 13.15 -13.29 -2.97
C PHE A 412 11.86 -12.56 -3.32
N LEU A 413 11.32 -12.85 -4.51
CA LEU A 413 9.94 -12.55 -4.88
C LEU A 413 9.26 -13.86 -5.26
N TYR A 414 8.18 -14.17 -4.56
CA TYR A 414 7.35 -15.35 -4.79
C TYR A 414 6.05 -14.92 -5.46
N ALA A 415 5.58 -15.68 -6.45
CA ALA A 415 4.25 -15.52 -7.02
C ALA A 415 3.46 -16.81 -6.90
N TYR A 416 2.25 -16.71 -6.35
CA TYR A 416 1.33 -17.83 -6.18
C TYR A 416 0.07 -17.62 -7.01
N SER A 417 -0.45 -18.69 -7.61
CA SER A 417 -1.79 -18.68 -8.21
C SER A 417 -2.84 -18.75 -7.11
N ILE A 418 -3.75 -17.78 -7.09
CA ILE A 418 -4.84 -17.73 -6.11
C ILE A 418 -6.21 -17.70 -6.80
N ARG A 419 -6.31 -18.35 -7.96
CA ARG A 419 -7.55 -18.61 -8.69
C ARG A 419 -7.84 -20.10 -8.76
#